data_AF-A0A963EIE1-F1
#
_entry.id   AF-A0A963EIE1-F1
#
_cell.length_a   1.000
_cell.length_b   1.000
_cell.length_c   1.000
_cell.angle_alpha   90.00
_cell.angle_beta   90.00
_cell.angle_gamma   90.00
#
_symmetry.space_group_name_H-M   'P 1'
#
loop_
_entity.id
_entity.type
_entity.pdbx_description
1 polymer ?
#
loop_
_entity_poly.entity_id
_entity_poly.type
_entity_poly.pdbx_seq_one_letter_code
_entity_poly.pdbx_strand_id
1 'polypeptide(L)'
;QTMGIGDILFTAAKVPSLGAIASGLVLPAVLALVAAWRLGRRGGPVRRVRIAFEGAALLLGLLAIAHLARQMADIAGGGHLVEFGIQIVAWLILAFGIMRRHGLAGLGGGVAWCLIALAGGFAMALALPLNPGLTREPVGVRPLLNALLPAYALPALVLTLFALRSQPPGLARAFGLAALIEAGLWGFWSIRHAFTGSPIAGPMSAGEHYAHSLALVLAAAGLLTGGLHFGSLALRRAGLAVLVLAILKVFLLDLDQLEGVLRAASFMGLGLAMIGAGHAFQRWGRA
;
A
#
# COMPACT_ATOMS: atom_id res chain seq x y z
N GLN A 1 13.04 6.85 28.57
CA GLN A 1 12.69 6.79 27.13
C GLN A 1 13.33 5.54 26.59
N THR A 2 12.55 4.49 26.36
CA THR A 2 13.02 3.26 25.70
C THR A 2 13.08 3.55 24.20
N MET A 3 14.28 3.50 23.64
CA MET A 3 14.58 3.67 22.22
C MET A 3 13.72 2.67 21.41
N GLY A 4 12.92 3.17 20.47
CA GLY A 4 12.05 2.32 19.66
C GLY A 4 12.88 1.47 18.69
N ILE A 5 12.34 0.33 18.24
CA ILE A 5 13.01 -0.51 17.22
C ILE A 5 13.32 0.32 15.95
N GLY A 6 12.47 1.31 15.61
CA GLY A 6 12.73 2.26 14.53
C GLY A 6 13.98 3.12 14.74
N ASP A 7 14.18 3.63 15.97
CA ASP A 7 15.36 4.45 16.33
C ASP A 7 16.67 3.65 16.29
N ILE A 8 16.59 2.34 16.60
CA ILE A 8 17.75 1.43 16.55
C ILE A 8 18.14 1.11 15.10
N LEU A 9 17.15 0.97 14.21
CA LEU A 9 17.38 0.66 12.79
C LEU A 9 17.79 1.90 11.97
N PHE A 10 17.34 3.10 12.34
CA PHE A 10 17.59 4.33 11.60
C PHE A 10 18.16 5.40 12.53
N THR A 11 19.48 5.40 12.68
CA THR A 11 20.21 6.40 13.48
C THR A 11 19.89 7.82 12.98
N ALA A 12 19.61 8.74 13.92
CA ALA A 12 19.21 10.11 13.66
C ALA A 12 20.33 10.94 12.99
N ALA A 13 20.50 10.78 11.67
CA ALA A 13 21.15 11.79 10.88
C ALA A 13 20.32 13.08 10.95
N LYS A 14 20.95 14.22 11.28
CA LYS A 14 20.25 15.52 11.28
C LYS A 14 19.54 15.73 9.94
N VAL A 15 18.23 15.91 10.00
CA VAL A 15 17.43 16.21 8.80
C VAL A 15 17.92 17.55 8.24
N PRO A 16 18.35 17.61 6.96
CA PRO A 16 18.85 18.85 6.36
C PRO A 16 17.73 19.91 6.35
N SER A 17 18.07 21.19 6.43
CA SER A 17 17.08 22.28 6.33
C SER A 17 16.46 22.34 4.92
N LEU A 18 15.27 22.93 4.78
CA LEU A 18 14.64 23.14 3.46
C LEU A 18 15.58 23.84 2.48
N GLY A 19 16.32 24.85 2.95
CA GLY A 19 17.33 25.55 2.15
C GLY A 19 18.45 24.62 1.69
N ALA A 20 18.93 23.72 2.55
CA ALA A 20 19.95 22.74 2.21
C ALA A 20 19.45 21.66 1.25
N ILE A 21 18.19 21.21 1.39
CA ILE A 21 17.57 20.29 0.43
C ILE A 21 17.43 20.98 -0.94
N ALA A 22 16.95 22.23 -0.96
CA ALA A 22 16.77 22.99 -2.17
C ALA A 22 18.09 23.24 -2.91
N SER A 23 19.11 23.74 -2.22
CA SER A 23 20.40 24.06 -2.83
C SER A 23 21.29 22.84 -3.08
N GLY A 24 21.22 21.82 -2.22
CA GLY A 24 22.09 20.64 -2.27
C GLY A 24 21.56 19.47 -3.10
N LEU A 25 20.23 19.36 -3.27
CA LEU A 25 19.61 18.24 -4.00
C LEU A 25 18.74 18.71 -5.15
N VAL A 26 17.77 19.60 -4.90
CA VAL A 26 16.79 20.01 -5.92
C VAL A 26 17.46 20.79 -7.05
N LEU A 27 18.26 21.80 -6.72
CA LEU A 27 18.94 22.61 -7.73
C LEU A 27 19.90 21.76 -8.58
N PRO A 28 20.79 20.92 -8.02
CA PRO A 28 21.60 19.99 -8.81
C PRO A 28 20.78 19.02 -9.65
N ALA A 29 19.65 18.51 -9.15
CA ALA A 29 18.76 17.65 -9.93
C ALA A 29 18.20 18.38 -11.15
N VAL A 30 17.74 19.62 -10.98
CA VAL A 30 17.22 20.47 -12.06
C VAL A 30 18.33 20.79 -13.07
N LEU A 31 19.52 21.15 -12.60
CA LEU A 31 20.67 21.42 -13.47
C LEU A 31 21.06 20.18 -14.29
N ALA A 32 21.04 18.99 -13.68
CA ALA A 32 21.27 17.73 -14.37
C ALA A 32 20.19 17.45 -15.43
N LEU A 33 18.91 17.72 -15.13
CA LEU A 33 17.82 17.62 -16.13
C LEU A 33 18.00 18.60 -17.27
N VAL A 34 18.36 19.86 -16.98
CA VAL A 34 18.60 20.88 -18.01
C VAL A 34 19.80 20.50 -18.87
N ALA A 35 20.87 19.98 -18.28
CA ALA A 35 22.03 19.47 -19.02
C ALA A 35 21.63 18.30 -19.93
N ALA A 36 20.87 17.32 -19.43
CA ALA A 36 20.35 16.22 -20.23
C ALA A 36 19.47 16.72 -21.40
N TRP A 37 18.59 17.69 -21.14
CA TRP A 37 17.71 18.29 -22.14
C TRP A 37 18.51 19.00 -23.25
N ARG A 38 19.53 19.79 -22.89
CA ARG A 38 20.40 20.49 -23.86
C ARG A 38 21.21 19.54 -24.74
N LEU A 39 21.58 18.36 -24.23
CA LEU A 39 22.28 17.34 -25.02
C LEU A 39 21.37 16.72 -26.11
N GLY A 40 20.05 16.84 -25.97
CA GLY A 40 19.07 16.44 -26.98
C GLY A 40 19.07 14.95 -27.31
N ARG A 41 18.49 14.57 -28.45
CA ARG A 41 18.42 13.16 -28.92
C ARG A 41 19.64 12.72 -29.73
N ARG A 42 20.82 13.26 -29.44
CA ARG A 42 22.06 12.92 -30.16
C ARG A 42 22.49 11.47 -29.85
N GLY A 43 22.98 10.76 -30.87
CA GLY A 43 23.51 9.40 -30.77
C GLY A 43 24.97 9.35 -30.28
N GLY A 44 25.54 8.15 -30.16
CA GLY A 44 26.96 7.97 -29.86
C GLY A 44 27.35 8.28 -28.40
N PRO A 45 28.59 8.77 -28.14
CA PRO A 45 29.10 9.06 -26.79
C PRO A 45 28.22 10.02 -25.99
N VAL A 46 27.60 10.99 -26.68
CA VAL A 46 26.70 11.99 -26.11
C VAL A 46 25.47 11.35 -25.44
N ARG A 47 25.01 10.19 -25.94
CA ARG A 47 23.90 9.44 -25.34
C ARG A 47 24.26 8.91 -23.95
N ARG A 48 25.50 8.44 -23.74
CA ARG A 48 25.95 7.93 -22.43
C ARG A 48 25.97 9.05 -21.39
N VAL A 49 26.50 10.21 -21.78
CA VAL A 49 26.54 11.41 -20.93
C VAL A 49 25.13 11.88 -20.56
N ARG A 50 24.20 11.89 -21.52
CA ARG A 50 22.79 12.24 -21.25
C ARG A 50 22.14 11.30 -20.24
N ILE A 51 22.31 9.98 -20.41
CA ILE A 51 21.77 8.98 -19.48
C ILE A 51 22.35 9.15 -18.07
N ALA A 52 23.64 9.49 -17.96
CA ALA A 52 24.26 9.77 -16.67
C ALA A 52 23.63 10.99 -15.98
N PHE A 53 23.38 12.08 -16.72
CA PHE A 53 22.67 13.25 -16.18
C PHE A 53 21.21 12.96 -15.81
N GLU A 54 20.48 12.19 -16.62
CA GLU A 54 19.12 11.74 -16.30
C GLU A 54 19.10 10.88 -15.02
N GLY A 55 20.08 9.97 -14.87
CA GLY A 55 20.24 9.13 -13.68
C GLY A 55 20.62 9.93 -12.43
N ALA A 56 21.53 10.90 -12.56
CA ALA A 56 21.89 11.80 -11.47
C ALA A 56 20.71 12.65 -11.03
N ALA A 57 19.95 13.22 -11.97
CA ALA A 57 18.74 13.96 -11.69
C ALA A 57 17.69 13.11 -10.95
N LEU A 58 17.49 11.87 -11.41
CA LEU A 58 16.59 10.93 -10.77
C LEU A 58 17.03 10.65 -9.33
N LEU A 59 18.29 10.26 -9.13
CA LEU A 59 18.84 9.95 -7.80
C LEU A 59 18.70 11.13 -6.84
N LEU A 60 19.12 12.32 -7.27
CA LEU A 60 19.03 13.54 -6.46
C LEU A 60 17.59 13.92 -6.16
N GLY A 61 16.67 13.75 -7.12
CA GLY A 61 15.25 13.93 -6.91
C GLY A 61 14.66 12.95 -5.89
N LEU A 62 15.04 11.67 -5.97
CA LEU A 62 14.62 10.65 -5.00
C LEU A 62 15.14 10.97 -3.58
N LEU A 63 16.40 11.40 -3.46
CA LEU A 63 16.97 11.84 -2.19
C LEU A 63 16.27 13.09 -1.64
N ALA A 64 15.96 14.07 -2.50
CA ALA A 64 15.19 15.24 -2.10
C ALA A 64 13.81 14.84 -1.57
N ILE A 65 13.11 13.94 -2.26
CA ILE A 65 11.82 13.39 -1.82
C ILE A 65 11.97 12.68 -0.46
N ALA A 66 13.01 11.86 -0.27
CA ALA A 66 13.24 11.15 0.98
C ALA A 66 13.45 12.12 2.16
N HIS A 67 14.28 13.15 1.98
CA HIS A 67 14.51 14.16 3.03
C HIS A 67 13.27 15.03 3.30
N LEU A 68 12.51 15.39 2.26
CA LEU A 68 11.24 16.11 2.44
C LEU A 68 10.18 15.26 3.13
N ALA A 69 10.11 13.97 2.80
CA ALA A 69 9.22 13.02 3.47
C ALA A 69 9.55 12.89 4.97
N ARG A 70 10.84 12.81 5.31
CA ARG A 70 11.31 12.82 6.70
C ARG A 70 10.93 14.11 7.43
N GLN A 71 11.14 15.28 6.83
CA GLN A 71 10.70 16.54 7.44
C GLN A 71 9.18 16.60 7.64
N MET A 72 8.40 16.17 6.65
CA MET A 72 6.94 16.12 6.77
C MET A 72 6.49 15.18 7.87
N ALA A 73 7.17 14.04 8.03
CA ALA A 73 6.91 13.10 9.10
C ALA A 73 7.19 13.70 10.49
N ASP A 74 8.30 14.43 10.64
CA ASP A 74 8.65 15.13 11.88
C ASP A 74 7.59 16.18 12.25
N ILE A 75 7.07 16.92 11.26
CA ILE A 75 6.03 17.94 11.46
C ILE A 75 4.67 17.30 11.78
N ALA A 76 4.31 16.22 11.06
CA ALA A 76 3.03 15.55 11.20
C ALA A 76 2.95 14.65 12.47
N GLY A 77 4.09 14.36 13.09
CA GLY A 77 4.18 13.47 14.25
C GLY A 77 3.92 12.00 13.91
N GLY A 78 4.22 11.59 12.67
CA GLY A 78 3.91 10.25 12.14
C GLY A 78 5.12 9.39 11.80
N GLY A 79 6.32 9.83 12.18
CA GLY A 79 7.56 9.04 12.13
C GLY A 79 7.80 8.28 10.82
N HIS A 80 8.12 7.00 10.95
CA HIS A 80 8.44 6.15 9.81
C HIS A 80 7.22 5.86 8.91
N LEU A 81 6.01 5.85 9.47
CA LEU A 81 4.79 5.60 8.69
C LEU A 81 4.58 6.68 7.62
N VAL A 82 4.68 7.95 8.02
CA VAL A 82 4.51 9.07 7.08
C VAL A 82 5.68 9.13 6.10
N GLU A 83 6.90 8.97 6.60
CA GLU A 83 8.10 9.02 5.76
C GLU A 83 8.05 7.95 4.66
N PHE A 84 7.86 6.68 5.04
CA PHE A 84 7.87 5.58 4.08
C PHE A 84 6.62 5.62 3.20
N GLY A 85 5.46 6.00 3.74
CA GLY A 85 4.24 6.18 2.97
C GLY A 85 4.41 7.19 1.82
N ILE A 86 4.97 8.37 2.11
CA ILE A 86 5.24 9.39 1.09
C ILE A 86 6.24 8.87 0.05
N GLN A 87 7.30 8.17 0.48
CA GLN A 87 8.30 7.60 -0.44
C GLN A 87 7.69 6.54 -1.36
N ILE A 88 6.88 5.61 -0.83
CA ILE A 88 6.14 4.61 -1.61
C ILE A 88 5.28 5.30 -2.67
N VAL A 89 4.45 6.27 -2.27
CA VAL A 89 3.57 7.00 -3.18
C VAL A 89 4.36 7.71 -4.27
N ALA A 90 5.43 8.41 -3.90
CA ALA A 90 6.26 9.15 -4.85
C ALA A 90 6.93 8.22 -5.87
N TRP A 91 7.52 7.11 -5.42
CA TRP A 91 8.17 6.15 -6.30
C TRP A 91 7.19 5.42 -7.20
N LEU A 92 6.00 5.07 -6.70
CA LEU A 92 4.95 4.48 -7.53
C LEU A 92 4.44 5.46 -8.59
N ILE A 93 4.19 6.73 -8.24
CA ILE A 93 3.76 7.75 -9.22
C ILE A 93 4.84 7.96 -10.29
N LEU A 94 6.11 8.01 -9.89
CA LEU A 94 7.23 8.18 -10.81
C LEU A 94 7.38 6.97 -11.74
N ALA A 95 7.33 5.76 -11.19
CA ALA A 95 7.35 4.52 -11.97
C ALA A 95 6.20 4.47 -12.98
N PHE A 96 4.99 4.88 -12.55
CA PHE A 96 3.82 4.93 -13.41
C PHE A 96 4.05 5.89 -14.59
N GLY A 97 4.54 7.10 -14.32
CA GLY A 97 4.87 8.08 -15.33
C GLY A 97 5.92 7.59 -16.34
N ILE A 98 6.96 6.92 -15.85
CA ILE A 98 8.02 6.36 -16.70
C ILE A 98 7.46 5.24 -17.59
N MET A 99 6.70 4.29 -17.03
CA MET A 99 6.09 3.20 -17.81
C MET A 99 5.12 3.71 -18.87
N ARG A 100 4.36 4.76 -18.58
CA ARG A 100 3.45 5.38 -19.55
C ARG A 100 4.18 6.05 -20.72
N ARG A 101 5.39 6.58 -20.49
CA ARG A 101 6.18 7.29 -21.50
C ARG A 101 7.09 6.36 -22.31
N HIS A 102 7.69 5.37 -21.65
CA HIS A 102 8.74 4.54 -22.22
C HIS A 102 8.33 3.08 -22.41
N GLY A 103 7.18 2.67 -21.90
CA GLY A 103 6.76 1.27 -21.88
C GLY A 103 7.52 0.45 -20.83
N LEU A 104 7.40 -0.88 -20.94
CA LEU A 104 7.98 -1.86 -20.01
C LEU A 104 9.40 -2.30 -20.40
N ALA A 105 9.84 -2.01 -21.63
CA ALA A 105 11.10 -2.50 -22.18
C ALA A 105 12.23 -1.45 -22.08
N GLY A 106 13.46 -1.94 -22.08
CA GLY A 106 14.67 -1.09 -22.07
C GLY A 106 14.91 -0.40 -20.73
N LEU A 107 15.81 0.59 -20.74
CA LEU A 107 16.29 1.25 -19.53
C LEU A 107 15.19 1.95 -18.73
N GLY A 108 14.23 2.60 -19.40
CA GLY A 108 13.10 3.26 -18.72
C GLY A 108 12.21 2.26 -17.98
N GLY A 109 11.89 1.13 -18.61
CA GLY A 109 11.17 0.04 -17.95
C GLY A 109 11.93 -0.54 -16.76
N GLY A 110 13.25 -0.75 -16.91
CA GLY A 110 14.12 -1.20 -15.82
C GLY A 110 14.10 -0.26 -14.61
N VAL A 111 14.21 1.06 -14.84
CA VAL A 111 14.12 2.08 -13.79
C VAL A 111 12.75 2.05 -13.09
N ALA A 112 11.66 1.94 -13.85
CA ALA A 112 10.33 1.86 -13.26
C ALA A 112 10.15 0.60 -12.39
N TRP A 113 10.67 -0.54 -12.83
CA TRP A 113 10.67 -1.77 -12.03
C TRP A 113 11.51 -1.66 -10.77
N CYS A 114 12.67 -1.01 -10.81
CA CYS A 114 13.46 -0.72 -9.62
C CYS A 114 12.69 0.15 -8.61
N LEU A 115 12.01 1.20 -9.08
CA LEU A 115 11.18 2.06 -8.23
C LEU A 115 10.01 1.29 -7.61
N ILE A 116 9.36 0.41 -8.37
CA ILE A 116 8.30 -0.48 -7.86
C ILE A 116 8.85 -1.44 -6.81
N ALA A 117 10.03 -2.03 -7.04
CA ALA A 117 10.67 -2.94 -6.10
C ALA A 117 11.05 -2.23 -4.79
N LEU A 118 11.60 -1.01 -4.88
CA LEU A 118 11.90 -0.18 -3.72
C LEU A 118 10.61 0.16 -2.93
N ALA A 119 9.55 0.55 -3.64
CA ALA A 119 8.24 0.82 -3.02
C ALA A 119 7.68 -0.43 -2.33
N GLY A 120 7.79 -1.60 -2.97
CA GLY A 120 7.39 -2.88 -2.38
C GLY A 120 8.22 -3.26 -1.14
N GLY A 121 9.52 -2.96 -1.14
CA GLY A 121 10.38 -3.16 0.03
C GLY A 121 9.94 -2.31 1.22
N PHE A 122 9.57 -1.05 0.97
CA PHE A 122 9.10 -0.15 2.02
C PHE A 122 7.69 -0.52 2.51
N ALA A 123 6.81 -0.93 1.61
CA ALA A 123 5.50 -1.49 1.97
C ALA A 123 5.66 -2.73 2.86
N MET A 124 6.59 -3.63 2.52
CA MET A 124 6.91 -4.80 3.33
C MET A 124 7.45 -4.40 4.71
N ALA A 125 8.30 -3.37 4.78
CA ALA A 125 8.78 -2.83 6.04
C ALA A 125 7.63 -2.32 6.92
N LEU A 126 6.68 -1.55 6.34
CA LEU A 126 5.48 -1.06 7.04
C LEU A 126 4.48 -2.16 7.40
N ALA A 127 4.46 -3.28 6.68
CA ALA A 127 3.57 -4.41 6.97
C ALA A 127 4.12 -5.32 8.06
N LEU A 128 5.45 -5.44 8.16
CA LEU A 128 6.12 -6.39 9.05
C LEU A 128 6.84 -5.70 10.22
N PRO A 129 8.11 -5.27 10.13
CA PRO A 129 8.86 -4.75 11.29
C PRO A 129 8.42 -3.36 11.76
N LEU A 130 7.85 -2.53 10.87
CA LEU A 130 7.48 -1.14 11.15
C LEU A 130 5.96 -0.93 11.20
N ASN A 131 5.20 -2.00 11.47
CA ASN A 131 3.75 -1.86 11.55
C ASN A 131 3.33 -1.06 12.80
N PRO A 132 2.21 -0.31 12.74
CA PRO A 132 1.77 0.59 13.79
C PRO A 132 1.62 -0.07 15.17
N GLY A 133 1.24 -1.35 15.23
CA GLY A 133 1.07 -2.08 16.48
C GLY A 133 2.39 -2.45 17.17
N LEU A 134 3.49 -2.54 16.43
CA LEU A 134 4.83 -2.81 16.96
C LEU A 134 5.58 -1.53 17.31
N THR A 135 5.60 -0.55 16.41
CA THR A 135 6.39 0.68 16.59
C THR A 135 5.79 1.60 17.64
N ARG A 136 4.46 1.58 17.80
CA ARG A 136 3.70 2.47 18.70
C ARG A 136 4.01 3.95 18.43
N GLU A 137 4.33 4.26 17.19
CA GLU A 137 4.45 5.63 16.74
C GLU A 137 3.09 6.33 16.77
N PRO A 138 3.04 7.63 17.10
CA PRO A 138 1.82 8.38 16.98
C PRO A 138 1.37 8.37 15.50
N VAL A 139 0.10 8.10 15.27
CA VAL A 139 -0.49 8.15 13.93
C VAL A 139 -1.27 9.44 13.70
N GLY A 140 -1.66 10.13 14.79
CA GLY A 140 -2.46 11.36 14.76
C GLY A 140 -3.87 11.14 15.31
N VAL A 141 -4.57 12.22 15.66
CA VAL A 141 -5.88 12.16 16.36
C VAL A 141 -7.05 12.02 15.39
N ARG A 142 -6.90 12.47 14.14
CA ARG A 142 -7.97 12.41 13.13
C ARG A 142 -8.20 10.96 12.68
N PRO A 143 -9.45 10.54 12.43
CA PRO A 143 -9.75 9.12 12.14
C PRO A 143 -9.23 8.63 10.79
N LEU A 144 -9.39 9.43 9.72
CA LEU A 144 -8.96 9.04 8.37
C LEU A 144 -7.83 9.91 7.81
N LEU A 145 -7.70 11.15 8.30
CA LEU A 145 -6.66 12.10 7.87
C LEU A 145 -5.47 12.06 8.85
N ASN A 146 -4.81 10.91 8.89
CA ASN A 146 -3.71 10.60 9.81
C ASN A 146 -2.57 9.89 9.07
N ALA A 147 -1.52 9.45 9.78
CA ALA A 147 -0.35 8.79 9.21
C ALA A 147 -0.66 7.52 8.41
N LEU A 148 -1.79 6.84 8.69
CA LEU A 148 -2.20 5.63 7.97
C LEU A 148 -2.60 5.93 6.52
N LEU A 149 -3.07 7.15 6.24
CA LEU A 149 -3.49 7.56 4.91
C LEU A 149 -2.32 7.54 3.90
N PRO A 150 -1.20 8.26 4.12
CA PRO A 150 -0.05 8.16 3.24
C PRO A 150 0.65 6.80 3.33
N ALA A 151 0.60 6.11 4.47
CA ALA A 151 1.26 4.82 4.66
C ALA A 151 0.62 3.67 3.86
N TYR A 152 -0.71 3.64 3.74
CA TYR A 152 -1.44 2.50 3.18
C TYR A 152 -2.50 2.90 2.14
N ALA A 153 -3.33 3.92 2.40
CA ALA A 153 -4.44 4.28 1.53
C ALA A 153 -4.00 4.90 0.19
N LEU A 154 -3.05 5.84 0.22
CA LEU A 154 -2.52 6.46 -0.99
C LEU A 154 -1.75 5.45 -1.86
N PRO A 155 -0.89 4.57 -1.31
CA PRO A 155 -0.32 3.45 -2.05
C PRO A 155 -1.38 2.58 -2.72
N ALA A 156 -2.44 2.18 -2.00
CA ALA A 156 -3.54 1.39 -2.56
C ALA A 156 -4.20 2.08 -3.77
N LEU A 157 -4.40 3.40 -3.70
CA LEU A 157 -4.98 4.18 -4.80
C LEU A 157 -4.06 4.19 -6.02
N VAL A 158 -2.76 4.45 -5.83
CA VAL A 158 -1.80 4.46 -6.94
C VAL A 158 -1.67 3.07 -7.57
N LEU A 159 -1.60 2.00 -6.77
CA LEU A 159 -1.59 0.62 -7.26
C LEU A 159 -2.88 0.24 -8.00
N THR A 160 -4.03 0.76 -7.57
CA THR A 160 -5.29 0.62 -8.31
C THR A 160 -5.18 1.27 -9.70
N LEU A 161 -4.58 2.46 -9.80
CA LEU A 161 -4.33 3.10 -11.10
C LEU A 161 -3.39 2.27 -11.98
N PHE A 162 -2.36 1.65 -11.40
CA PHE A 162 -1.52 0.69 -12.11
C PHE A 162 -2.33 -0.49 -12.65
N ALA A 163 -3.17 -1.10 -11.81
CA ALA A 163 -4.01 -2.23 -12.19
C ALA A 163 -4.94 -1.88 -13.36
N LEU A 164 -5.62 -0.73 -13.28
CA LEU A 164 -6.57 -0.26 -14.29
C LEU A 164 -5.92 0.12 -15.63
N ARG A 165 -4.63 0.45 -15.64
CA ARG A 165 -3.92 0.96 -16.83
C ARG A 165 -2.88 -0.01 -17.38
N SER A 166 -2.66 -1.14 -16.70
CA SER A 166 -1.78 -2.20 -17.15
C SER A 166 -2.44 -3.02 -18.26
N GLN A 167 -1.79 -3.10 -19.41
CA GLN A 167 -2.24 -3.93 -20.53
C GLN A 167 -2.03 -5.43 -20.27
N PRO A 168 -0.87 -5.89 -19.72
CA PRO A 168 -0.69 -7.31 -19.46
C PRO A 168 -1.63 -7.78 -18.34
N PRO A 169 -2.48 -8.79 -18.56
CA PRO A 169 -3.47 -9.22 -17.57
C PRO A 169 -2.84 -9.82 -16.31
N GLY A 170 -1.63 -10.39 -16.41
CA GLY A 170 -0.87 -10.83 -15.24
C GLY A 170 -0.44 -9.65 -14.35
N LEU A 171 0.02 -8.57 -14.98
CA LEU A 171 0.49 -7.38 -14.28
C LEU A 171 -0.67 -6.60 -13.64
N ALA A 172 -1.79 -6.45 -14.37
CA ALA A 172 -3.00 -5.85 -13.84
C ALA A 172 -3.51 -6.58 -12.59
N ARG A 173 -3.47 -7.93 -12.59
CA ARG A 173 -3.82 -8.75 -11.43
C ARG A 173 -2.85 -8.58 -10.27
N ALA A 174 -1.54 -8.55 -10.53
CA ALA A 174 -0.54 -8.37 -9.48
C ALA A 174 -0.70 -7.03 -8.77
N PHE A 175 -0.84 -5.92 -9.52
CA PHE A 175 -1.08 -4.61 -8.91
C PHE A 175 -2.45 -4.50 -8.25
N GLY A 176 -3.48 -5.13 -8.82
CA GLY A 176 -4.81 -5.17 -8.20
C GLY A 176 -4.81 -5.92 -6.86
N LEU A 177 -4.05 -7.01 -6.76
CA LEU A 177 -3.87 -7.74 -5.50
C LEU A 177 -3.10 -6.90 -4.49
N ALA A 178 -1.99 -6.27 -4.90
CA ALA A 178 -1.22 -5.38 -4.03
C ALA A 178 -2.08 -4.20 -3.52
N ALA A 179 -2.89 -3.59 -4.39
CA ALA A 179 -3.84 -2.55 -4.01
C ALA A 179 -4.86 -3.03 -2.98
N LEU A 180 -5.39 -4.24 -3.14
CA LEU A 180 -6.34 -4.83 -2.20
C LEU A 180 -5.70 -5.11 -0.83
N ILE A 181 -4.45 -5.57 -0.81
CA ILE A 181 -3.69 -5.79 0.43
C ILE A 181 -3.48 -4.45 1.16
N GLU A 182 -2.99 -3.42 0.46
CA GLU A 182 -2.78 -2.10 1.04
C GLU A 182 -4.08 -1.47 1.55
N ALA A 183 -5.17 -1.57 0.80
CA ALA A 183 -6.49 -1.10 1.24
C ALA A 183 -6.99 -1.88 2.48
N GLY A 184 -6.73 -3.20 2.52
CA GLY A 184 -7.05 -4.04 3.67
C GLY A 184 -6.24 -3.68 4.92
N LEU A 185 -4.94 -3.42 4.77
CA LEU A 185 -4.07 -2.94 5.85
C LEU A 185 -4.53 -1.58 6.35
N TRP A 186 -4.86 -0.65 5.45
CA TRP A 186 -5.42 0.64 5.84
C TRP A 186 -6.72 0.48 6.63
N GLY A 187 -7.66 -0.34 6.16
CA GLY A 187 -8.91 -0.62 6.86
C GLY A 187 -8.69 -1.24 8.23
N PHE A 188 -7.79 -2.23 8.32
CA PHE A 188 -7.43 -2.87 9.58
C PHE A 188 -6.87 -1.85 10.59
N TRP A 189 -5.84 -1.09 10.20
CA TRP A 189 -5.23 -0.13 11.11
C TRP A 189 -6.13 1.06 11.44
N SER A 190 -7.02 1.45 10.52
CA SER A 190 -8.00 2.52 10.78
C SER A 190 -9.03 2.09 11.82
N ILE A 191 -9.47 0.82 11.81
CA ILE A 191 -10.34 0.27 12.86
C ILE A 191 -9.56 0.21 14.18
N ARG A 192 -8.33 -0.30 14.17
CA ARG A 192 -7.46 -0.29 15.37
C ARG A 192 -7.32 1.11 15.97
N HIS A 193 -7.08 2.11 15.12
CA HIS A 193 -6.98 3.52 15.52
C HIS A 193 -8.29 4.04 16.13
N ALA A 194 -9.44 3.70 15.54
CA ALA A 194 -10.74 4.13 16.06
C ALA A 194 -11.03 3.60 17.48
N PHE A 195 -10.53 2.42 17.83
CA PHE A 195 -10.73 1.81 19.14
C PHE A 195 -9.65 2.17 20.17
N THR A 196 -8.40 2.35 19.75
CA THR A 196 -7.25 2.53 20.66
C THR A 196 -6.69 3.95 20.69
N GLY A 197 -7.03 4.77 19.69
CA GLY A 197 -6.49 6.10 19.52
C GLY A 197 -5.06 6.11 18.95
N SER A 198 -4.30 7.14 19.32
CA SER A 198 -2.92 7.36 18.86
C SER A 198 -2.00 7.53 20.08
N PRO A 199 -0.91 6.75 20.22
CA PRO A 199 -0.48 5.67 19.33
C PRO A 199 -1.39 4.44 19.36
N ILE A 200 -1.34 3.61 18.32
CA ILE A 200 -2.10 2.35 18.27
C ILE A 200 -1.45 1.34 19.21
N ALA A 201 -2.07 1.09 20.36
CA ALA A 201 -1.52 0.24 21.40
C ALA A 201 -2.61 -0.45 22.22
N GLY A 202 -2.22 -1.49 22.95
CA GLY A 202 -3.11 -2.23 23.85
C GLY A 202 -3.84 -3.41 23.20
N PRO A 203 -4.53 -4.22 24.01
CA PRO A 203 -5.21 -5.42 23.55
C PRO A 203 -6.41 -5.09 22.65
N MET A 204 -6.83 -6.09 21.87
CA MET A 204 -8.00 -6.00 21.00
C MET A 204 -9.28 -6.25 21.79
N SER A 205 -10.25 -5.32 21.71
CA SER A 205 -11.55 -5.49 22.38
C SER A 205 -12.48 -6.40 21.58
N ALA A 206 -13.50 -6.98 22.23
CA ALA A 206 -14.51 -7.80 21.55
C ALA A 206 -15.28 -6.99 20.47
N GLY A 207 -15.66 -5.75 20.81
CA GLY A 207 -16.33 -4.85 19.85
C GLY A 207 -15.47 -4.57 18.61
N GLU A 208 -14.16 -4.46 18.81
CA GLU A 208 -13.22 -4.27 17.72
C GLU A 208 -13.09 -5.53 16.85
N HIS A 209 -13.02 -6.73 17.45
CA HIS A 209 -13.03 -7.99 16.70
C HIS A 209 -14.23 -8.06 15.74
N TYR A 210 -15.43 -7.67 16.19
CA TYR A 210 -16.61 -7.64 15.34
C TYR A 210 -16.57 -6.53 14.29
N ALA A 211 -16.00 -5.36 14.59
CA ALA A 211 -15.81 -4.29 13.62
C ALA A 211 -14.96 -4.72 12.43
N HIS A 212 -13.91 -5.53 12.65
CA HIS A 212 -13.13 -6.09 11.55
C HIS A 212 -13.91 -7.09 10.69
N SER A 213 -14.78 -7.92 11.29
CA SER A 213 -15.68 -8.81 10.52
C SER A 213 -16.63 -8.02 9.65
N LEU A 214 -17.28 -7.00 10.23
CA LEU A 214 -18.19 -6.12 9.52
C LEU A 214 -17.48 -5.42 8.36
N ALA A 215 -16.26 -4.92 8.58
CA ALA A 215 -15.47 -4.28 7.54
C ALA A 215 -15.15 -5.21 6.36
N LEU A 216 -14.81 -6.47 6.62
CA LEU A 216 -14.59 -7.46 5.54
C LEU A 216 -15.87 -7.72 4.74
N VAL A 217 -17.02 -7.85 5.42
CA VAL A 217 -18.32 -8.03 4.76
C VAL A 217 -18.69 -6.82 3.90
N LEU A 218 -18.51 -5.60 4.42
CA LEU A 218 -18.76 -4.36 3.68
C LEU A 218 -17.80 -4.21 2.48
N ALA A 219 -16.52 -4.56 2.65
CA ALA A 219 -15.55 -4.56 1.56
C ALA A 219 -15.92 -5.58 0.47
N ALA A 220 -16.32 -6.80 0.85
CA ALA A 220 -16.80 -7.81 -0.09
C ALA A 220 -18.05 -7.33 -0.84
N ALA A 221 -19.04 -6.78 -0.14
CA ALA A 221 -20.25 -6.24 -0.74
C ALA A 221 -19.94 -5.09 -1.71
N GLY A 222 -19.05 -4.16 -1.33
CA GLY A 222 -18.59 -3.07 -2.18
C GLY A 222 -17.89 -3.56 -3.46
N LEU A 223 -17.01 -4.56 -3.34
CA LEU A 223 -16.32 -5.15 -4.49
C LEU A 223 -17.28 -5.91 -5.41
N LEU A 224 -18.24 -6.66 -4.86
CA LEU A 224 -19.25 -7.40 -5.63
C LEU A 224 -20.19 -6.45 -6.37
N THR A 225 -20.74 -5.46 -5.66
CA THR A 225 -21.63 -4.44 -6.24
C THR A 225 -20.91 -3.61 -7.30
N GLY A 226 -19.68 -3.16 -7.03
CA GLY A 226 -18.83 -2.50 -8.03
C GLY A 226 -18.53 -3.41 -9.22
N GLY A 227 -18.26 -4.69 -8.99
CA GLY A 227 -18.02 -5.66 -10.05
C GLY A 227 -19.25 -5.94 -10.93
N LEU A 228 -20.45 -5.84 -10.38
CA LEU A 228 -21.70 -5.90 -11.15
C LEU A 228 -21.93 -4.59 -11.91
N HIS A 229 -21.81 -3.45 -11.23
CA HIS A 229 -22.06 -2.13 -11.81
C HIS A 229 -21.11 -1.80 -12.97
N PHE A 230 -19.83 -2.12 -12.84
CA PHE A 230 -18.82 -1.89 -13.88
C PHE A 230 -18.61 -3.10 -14.81
N GLY A 231 -19.37 -4.19 -14.66
CA GLY A 231 -19.19 -5.43 -15.43
C GLY A 231 -17.86 -6.16 -15.17
N SER A 232 -17.07 -5.73 -14.18
CA SER A 232 -15.71 -6.25 -13.93
C SER A 232 -15.73 -7.63 -13.27
N LEU A 233 -15.26 -8.64 -14.00
CA LEU A 233 -15.06 -9.98 -13.46
C LEU A 233 -13.96 -10.01 -12.38
N ALA A 234 -12.95 -9.15 -12.49
CA ALA A 234 -11.88 -9.05 -11.51
C ALA A 234 -12.41 -8.56 -10.15
N LEU A 235 -13.24 -7.51 -10.14
CA LEU A 235 -13.86 -7.01 -8.91
C LEU A 235 -14.81 -8.06 -8.29
N ARG A 236 -15.59 -8.76 -9.11
CA ARG A 236 -16.44 -9.86 -8.62
C ARG A 236 -15.62 -10.97 -7.96
N ARG A 237 -14.53 -11.41 -8.59
CA ARG A 237 -13.62 -12.42 -8.03
C ARG A 237 -12.95 -11.93 -6.74
N ALA A 238 -12.51 -10.68 -6.71
CA ALA A 238 -11.95 -10.08 -5.49
C ALA A 238 -13.00 -10.02 -4.37
N GLY A 239 -14.22 -9.58 -4.66
CA GLY A 239 -15.32 -9.53 -3.71
C GLY A 239 -15.70 -10.91 -3.16
N LEU A 240 -15.76 -11.94 -4.02
CA LEU A 240 -15.96 -13.33 -3.58
C LEU A 240 -14.81 -13.82 -2.70
N ALA A 241 -13.56 -13.52 -3.04
CA ALA A 241 -12.41 -13.90 -2.23
C ALA A 241 -12.43 -13.22 -0.84
N VAL A 242 -12.75 -11.93 -0.79
CA VAL A 242 -12.90 -11.19 0.48
C VAL A 242 -14.09 -11.72 1.29
N LEU A 243 -15.19 -12.12 0.64
CA LEU A 243 -16.33 -12.75 1.31
C LEU A 243 -15.94 -14.09 1.95
N VAL A 244 -15.21 -14.95 1.21
CA VAL A 244 -14.68 -16.21 1.75
C VAL A 244 -13.76 -15.94 2.94
N LEU A 245 -12.88 -14.94 2.84
CA LEU A 245 -12.03 -14.52 3.96
C LEU A 245 -12.86 -14.05 5.17
N ALA A 246 -13.92 -13.26 4.95
CA ALA A 246 -14.82 -12.81 6.01
C ALA A 246 -15.49 -13.98 6.71
N ILE A 247 -16.03 -14.94 5.94
CA ILE A 247 -16.63 -16.17 6.45
C ILE A 247 -15.59 -16.93 7.28
N LEU A 248 -14.41 -17.25 6.72
CA LEU A 248 -13.36 -17.96 7.43
C LEU A 248 -12.95 -17.24 8.72
N LYS A 249 -12.83 -15.91 8.70
CA LYS A 249 -12.52 -15.11 9.89
C LYS A 249 -13.59 -15.27 10.96
N VAL A 250 -14.87 -15.09 10.61
CA VAL A 250 -15.98 -15.21 11.56
C VAL A 250 -16.03 -16.62 12.15
N PHE A 251 -15.87 -17.66 11.32
CA PHE A 251 -15.92 -19.04 11.78
C PHE A 251 -14.70 -19.47 12.59
N LEU A 252 -13.49 -19.05 12.21
CA LEU A 252 -12.27 -19.52 12.89
C LEU A 252 -11.92 -18.67 14.12
N LEU A 253 -12.18 -17.36 14.07
CA LEU A 253 -11.75 -16.42 15.11
C LEU A 253 -12.90 -15.92 16.00
N ASP A 254 -14.09 -15.70 15.44
CA ASP A 254 -15.20 -15.15 16.25
C ASP A 254 -15.98 -16.25 16.98
N LEU A 255 -16.01 -17.47 16.44
CA LEU A 255 -16.58 -18.63 17.14
C LEU A 255 -15.76 -19.06 18.36
N ASP A 256 -14.50 -18.65 18.47
CA ASP A 256 -13.73 -18.97 19.68
C ASP A 256 -14.31 -18.27 20.92
N GLN A 257 -15.01 -17.15 20.72
CA GLN A 257 -15.72 -16.44 21.78
C GLN A 257 -17.10 -17.06 22.12
N LEU A 258 -17.54 -18.07 21.36
CA LEU A 258 -18.81 -18.77 21.56
C LEU A 258 -18.54 -20.13 22.21
N GLU A 259 -19.16 -20.37 23.37
CA GLU A 259 -19.05 -21.63 24.12
C GLU A 259 -20.20 -22.62 23.81
N GLY A 260 -19.92 -23.91 24.02
CA GLY A 260 -20.94 -24.98 24.04
C GLY A 260 -21.68 -25.20 22.72
N VAL A 261 -23.01 -25.13 22.78
CA VAL A 261 -23.93 -25.53 21.69
C VAL A 261 -23.87 -24.57 20.49
N LEU A 262 -23.63 -23.28 20.72
CA LEU A 262 -23.60 -22.27 19.64
C LEU A 262 -22.41 -22.48 18.70
N ARG A 263 -21.27 -22.94 19.22
CA ARG A 263 -20.10 -23.31 18.41
C ARG A 263 -20.40 -24.51 17.52
N ALA A 264 -20.99 -25.57 18.09
CA ALA A 264 -21.38 -26.78 17.33
C ALA A 264 -22.46 -26.48 16.26
N ALA A 265 -23.48 -25.70 16.61
CA ALA A 265 -24.52 -25.27 15.68
C ALA A 265 -23.96 -24.44 14.52
N SER A 266 -22.98 -23.58 14.77
CA SER A 266 -22.32 -22.78 13.74
C SER A 266 -21.51 -23.64 12.77
N PHE A 267 -20.75 -24.63 13.26
CA PHE A 267 -20.06 -25.57 12.39
C PHE A 267 -21.02 -26.40 11.52
N MET A 268 -22.15 -26.84 12.08
CA MET A 268 -23.19 -27.50 11.31
C MET A 268 -23.81 -26.58 10.25
N GLY A 269 -24.09 -25.31 10.61
CA GLY A 269 -24.58 -24.30 9.69
C GLY A 269 -23.61 -24.03 8.52
N LEU A 270 -22.31 -23.94 8.80
CA LEU A 270 -21.28 -23.79 7.76
C LEU A 270 -21.23 -25.03 6.85
N GLY A 271 -21.25 -26.23 7.43
CA GLY A 271 -21.27 -27.47 6.66
C GLY A 271 -22.46 -27.54 5.70
N LEU A 272 -23.66 -27.19 6.20
CA LEU A 272 -24.88 -27.10 5.39
C LEU A 272 -24.78 -26.02 4.31
N ALA A 273 -24.23 -24.85 4.63
CA ALA A 273 -24.01 -23.78 3.67
C ALA A 273 -23.04 -24.20 2.54
N MET A 274 -21.97 -24.93 2.86
CA MET A 274 -21.03 -25.46 1.87
C MET A 274 -21.68 -26.51 0.97
N ILE A 275 -22.49 -27.40 1.54
CA ILE A 275 -23.26 -28.39 0.77
C ILE A 275 -24.23 -27.68 -0.18
N GLY A 276 -24.96 -26.68 0.33
CA GLY A 276 -25.89 -25.86 -0.45
C GLY A 276 -25.20 -25.11 -1.59
N ALA A 277 -24.04 -24.50 -1.31
CA ALA A 277 -23.23 -23.82 -2.32
C ALA A 277 -22.70 -24.78 -3.39
N GLY A 278 -22.23 -25.96 -2.99
CA GLY A 278 -21.81 -27.01 -3.93
C GLY A 278 -22.95 -27.50 -4.83
N HIS A 279 -24.14 -27.68 -4.28
CA HIS A 279 -25.33 -28.06 -5.04
C HIS A 279 -25.78 -26.97 -6.01
N ALA A 280 -25.79 -25.71 -5.57
CA ALA A 280 -26.06 -24.54 -6.40
C ALA A 280 -25.09 -24.43 -7.59
N PHE A 281 -23.78 -24.58 -7.34
CA PHE A 281 -22.77 -24.57 -8.39
C PHE A 281 -22.98 -25.68 -9.42
N GLN A 282 -23.35 -26.90 -8.99
CA GLN A 282 -23.61 -28.01 -9.90
C GLN A 282 -24.87 -27.79 -10.75
N ARG A 283 -25.90 -27.14 -10.19
CA ARG A 283 -27.15 -26.86 -10.89
C ARG A 283 -27.01 -25.76 -11.93
N TRP A 284 -26.22 -24.72 -11.64
CA TRP A 284 -26.07 -23.55 -12.52
C TRP A 284 -24.80 -23.56 -13.37
N GLY A 285 -23.80 -24.40 -13.06
CA GLY A 285 -22.59 -24.54 -13.87
C GLY A 285 -22.71 -25.50 -15.06
N ARG A 286 -23.90 -26.08 -15.31
CA ARG A 286 -24.20 -26.97 -16.46
C ARG A 286 -25.05 -26.32 -17.55
N ALA A 287 -25.25 -25.00 -17.50
CA ALA A 287 -25.86 -24.20 -18.56
C ALA A 287 -24.80 -23.33 -19.24
#